data_AF-A0A2G5V1Q4-F1
#
_entry.id   AF-A0A2G5V1Q4-F1
#
_cell.length_a   1.000
_cell.length_b   1.000
_cell.length_c   1.000
_cell.angle_alpha   90.00
_cell.angle_beta   90.00
_cell.angle_gamma   90.00
#
_symmetry.space_group_name_H-M   'P 1'
#
loop_
_entity.id
_entity.type
_entity.pdbx_description
1 polymer ?
#
loop_
_entity_poly.entity_id
_entity_poly.type
_entity_poly.pdbx_seq_one_letter_code
_entity_poly.pdbx_strand_id
1 'polypeptide(L)'
;MDGREERRRRSRSNSSDSSGSAAYHSPYRNHVHSEDEVENRGDNDEYVSDEDTDVEDNGEPDANIVNRWFNAIPVRRQEDSSGSSDDDDSDGDDVEDSDGGSSDGESVDGESNNGESSDGESSDQDSRSDRSSGEDSDGSEHTFRTDRSDSPPLFPNQVIRSQREEIRKMKRRLDSAYRDVEESEYYYRREKEAKIDLERKVERLEKEKYENELDLSSMDYDLKMAEADNRFLTYENEMLSDLTQQYFHSKEEQIKYKDRAKRQLRKRKQECKDLKMEMSQIANADEYRRTIELERSRADNYQILMRNIHARYQNEGQQQSGQDTPLLRSCEICLQKYTDVGRAVPRILVKCGHTVCHACAESLRPREPDGVRCPFCRTLTEVSRRKGVESLPKNFALVS
;
A
#
# COMPACT_ATOMS: atom_id res chain seq x y z
N MET A 1 46.28 39.06 50.64
CA MET A 1 45.66 38.14 49.67
C MET A 1 44.32 37.74 50.29
N ASP A 2 43.20 38.43 50.06
CA ASP A 2 42.74 39.13 48.84
C ASP A 2 42.61 38.18 47.64
N GLY A 3 41.46 37.99 47.01
CA GLY A 3 40.13 38.54 47.32
C GLY A 3 39.11 38.30 46.17
N ARG A 4 37.92 38.91 46.30
CA ARG A 4 36.72 38.81 45.42
C ARG A 4 35.92 37.51 45.54
N GLU A 5 34.61 37.49 45.81
CA GLU A 5 33.52 38.50 45.73
C GLU A 5 32.97 38.79 44.31
N GLU A 6 31.83 38.16 44.00
CA GLU A 6 30.56 38.73 43.46
C GLU A 6 30.59 39.74 42.26
N ARG A 7 29.73 39.53 41.22
CA ARG A 7 28.56 40.42 40.89
C ARG A 7 27.87 40.28 39.51
N ARG A 8 26.60 39.81 39.58
CA ARG A 8 25.35 40.43 39.03
C ARG A 8 25.01 40.45 37.52
N ARG A 9 23.68 40.58 37.29
CA ARG A 9 22.89 40.93 36.07
C ARG A 9 22.52 39.72 35.20
N ARG A 10 21.27 39.50 34.76
CA ARG A 10 19.94 40.14 34.94
C ARG A 10 18.92 39.01 35.26
N SER A 11 17.91 39.13 36.13
CA SER A 11 16.78 40.09 36.21
C SER A 11 15.68 39.87 35.17
N ARG A 12 14.51 39.37 35.64
CA ARG A 12 13.16 39.38 35.00
C ARG A 12 12.98 38.46 33.77
N SER A 13 11.79 37.89 33.50
CA SER A 13 10.53 37.79 34.28
C SER A 13 9.50 36.90 33.58
N ASN A 14 8.59 36.27 34.33
CA ASN A 14 7.27 35.78 33.89
C ASN A 14 7.27 34.65 32.84
N SER A 15 6.20 33.85 32.68
CA SER A 15 5.08 33.44 33.55
C SER A 15 4.35 32.28 32.85
N SER A 16 3.30 31.74 33.48
CA SER A 16 2.29 30.83 32.91
C SER A 16 2.74 29.45 32.39
N ASP A 17 1.88 28.43 32.38
CA ASP A 17 0.88 27.98 33.38
C ASP A 17 0.26 26.67 32.88
N SER A 18 -0.27 25.87 33.81
CA SER A 18 -1.45 25.00 33.64
C SER A 18 -1.58 24.01 32.46
N SER A 19 -1.63 22.72 32.83
CA SER A 19 -2.61 21.70 32.35
C SER A 19 -2.55 21.18 30.90
N GLY A 20 -2.95 19.94 30.62
CA GLY A 20 -3.49 18.92 31.54
C GLY A 20 -3.75 17.57 30.85
N SER A 21 -4.18 16.57 31.63
CA SER A 21 -4.35 15.19 31.20
C SER A 21 -5.48 15.00 30.17
N ALA A 22 -5.26 14.10 29.20
CA ALA A 22 -6.31 13.48 28.41
C ALA A 22 -6.69 12.12 29.02
N ALA A 23 -7.99 11.85 29.19
CA ALA A 23 -8.50 10.59 29.73
C ALA A 23 -9.00 9.66 28.61
N TYR A 24 -8.78 8.36 28.78
CA TYR A 24 -9.35 7.31 27.92
C TYR A 24 -10.84 7.09 28.22
N HIS A 25 -11.65 6.82 27.21
CA HIS A 25 -12.84 5.98 27.35
C HIS A 25 -13.15 5.19 26.06
N SER A 26 -13.45 3.90 26.27
CA SER A 26 -14.01 2.92 25.31
C SER A 26 -15.56 3.10 25.19
N PRO A 27 -16.35 2.32 24.41
CA PRO A 27 -16.04 1.02 23.78
C PRO A 27 -16.53 0.77 22.34
N TYR A 28 -16.13 -0.38 21.80
CA TYR A 28 -16.75 -1.03 20.64
C TYR A 28 -18.18 -1.51 20.92
N ARG A 29 -19.01 -1.60 19.87
CA ARG A 29 -20.25 -2.42 19.86
C ARG A 29 -20.53 -2.96 18.45
N ASN A 30 -20.57 -4.28 18.30
CA ASN A 30 -21.00 -4.93 17.07
C ASN A 30 -22.54 -5.04 17.02
N HIS A 31 -23.11 -5.02 15.81
CA HIS A 31 -24.38 -5.69 15.51
C HIS A 31 -24.38 -6.14 14.05
N VAL A 32 -24.97 -7.31 13.81
CA VAL A 32 -25.33 -7.84 12.49
C VAL A 32 -26.84 -7.76 12.35
N HIS A 33 -27.35 -7.38 11.19
CA HIS A 33 -28.60 -7.93 10.64
C HIS A 33 -28.68 -7.68 9.13
N SER A 34 -29.33 -8.61 8.44
CA SER A 34 -29.75 -8.54 7.04
C SER A 34 -31.22 -8.12 6.94
N GLU A 35 -31.60 -7.43 5.87
CA GLU A 35 -32.63 -7.87 4.89
C GLU A 35 -32.82 -6.81 3.78
N ASP A 36 -33.57 -7.18 2.75
CA ASP A 36 -33.66 -6.48 1.45
C ASP A 36 -34.39 -5.12 1.48
N GLU A 37 -34.03 -4.23 0.55
CA GLU A 37 -35.03 -3.69 -0.38
C GLU A 37 -34.39 -3.17 -1.69
N VAL A 38 -35.19 -3.09 -2.75
CA VAL A 38 -34.74 -2.84 -4.14
C VAL A 38 -35.16 -1.45 -4.60
N GLU A 39 -34.23 -0.65 -5.14
CA GLU A 39 -34.60 0.35 -6.15
C GLU A 39 -33.52 0.53 -7.23
N ASN A 40 -33.97 0.95 -8.41
CA ASN A 40 -33.29 0.68 -9.68
C ASN A 40 -32.85 1.96 -10.41
N ARG A 41 -31.55 2.25 -10.38
CA ARG A 41 -30.84 3.10 -11.35
C ARG A 41 -29.44 2.54 -11.58
N GLY A 42 -28.92 2.39 -12.80
CA GLY A 42 -29.53 2.75 -14.09
C GLY A 42 -28.61 3.58 -14.99
N ASP A 43 -27.32 3.30 -14.99
CA ASP A 43 -26.35 3.83 -15.96
C ASP A 43 -25.62 2.66 -16.62
N ASN A 44 -25.49 2.70 -17.95
CA ASN A 44 -24.71 1.73 -18.70
C ASN A 44 -23.28 2.25 -18.88
N ASP A 45 -22.28 1.50 -18.41
CA ASP A 45 -20.93 1.59 -18.97
C ASP A 45 -20.60 0.25 -19.66
N GLU A 46 -20.30 0.34 -20.94
CA GLU A 46 -20.18 -0.79 -21.86
C GLU A 46 -18.85 -1.52 -21.62
N TYR A 47 -18.91 -2.66 -20.93
CA TYR A 47 -17.74 -3.44 -20.53
C TYR A 47 -17.14 -4.18 -21.75
N VAL A 48 -16.36 -3.47 -22.56
CA VAL A 48 -15.66 -4.01 -23.73
C VAL A 48 -14.67 -5.09 -23.29
N SER A 49 -15.05 -6.34 -23.54
CA SER A 49 -14.24 -7.53 -23.29
C SER A 49 -13.21 -7.73 -24.41
N ASP A 50 -12.05 -7.10 -24.28
CA ASP A 50 -10.87 -7.44 -25.09
C ASP A 50 -10.31 -8.80 -24.62
N GLU A 51 -10.83 -9.89 -25.21
CA GLU A 51 -10.29 -11.25 -25.08
C GLU A 51 -8.98 -11.41 -25.89
N ASP A 52 -7.85 -10.95 -25.36
CA ASP A 52 -6.51 -11.27 -25.90
C ASP A 52 -6.01 -12.60 -25.33
N THR A 53 -6.18 -13.69 -26.10
CA THR A 53 -5.67 -15.03 -25.77
C THR A 53 -4.17 -15.19 -26.03
N ASP A 54 -3.50 -15.94 -25.14
CA ASP A 54 -2.30 -16.75 -25.35
C ASP A 54 -1.04 -16.12 -25.96
N VAL A 55 -0.06 -15.84 -25.08
CA VAL A 55 1.32 -16.32 -25.26
C VAL A 55 1.85 -16.82 -23.91
N GLU A 56 2.12 -18.12 -23.81
CA GLU A 56 3.03 -18.62 -22.77
C GLU A 56 4.47 -18.23 -23.12
N ASP A 57 5.20 -17.62 -22.18
CA ASP A 57 6.66 -17.54 -22.25
C ASP A 57 7.26 -17.96 -20.90
N ASN A 58 8.21 -18.87 -20.96
CA ASN A 58 8.65 -19.66 -19.80
C ASN A 58 9.87 -18.98 -19.13
N GLY A 59 9.60 -18.22 -18.08
CA GLY A 59 10.59 -17.44 -17.33
C GLY A 59 10.57 -17.71 -15.83
N GLU A 60 10.80 -18.96 -15.41
CA GLU A 60 10.95 -19.30 -13.98
C GLU A 60 12.09 -18.49 -13.33
N PRO A 61 11.84 -17.77 -12.23
CA PRO A 61 12.88 -17.05 -11.49
C PRO A 61 13.64 -18.02 -10.55
N ASP A 62 14.48 -18.88 -11.15
CA ASP A 62 15.52 -19.71 -10.54
C ASP A 62 15.28 -20.13 -9.07
N ALA A 63 14.54 -21.21 -8.88
CA ALA A 63 14.20 -21.76 -7.57
C ALA A 63 15.41 -22.27 -6.75
N ASN A 64 16.62 -22.22 -7.31
CA ASN A 64 17.83 -22.85 -6.76
C ASN A 64 18.55 -21.98 -5.70
N ILE A 65 18.10 -20.75 -5.44
CA ILE A 65 18.67 -19.90 -4.39
C ILE A 65 18.25 -20.38 -2.99
N VAL A 66 16.99 -20.77 -2.77
CA VAL A 66 16.50 -21.18 -1.43
C VAL A 66 17.13 -22.51 -1.00
N ASN A 67 17.13 -23.51 -1.89
CA ASN A 67 17.62 -24.86 -1.60
C ASN A 67 19.14 -24.93 -1.34
N ARG A 68 19.90 -23.89 -1.69
CA ARG A 68 21.35 -23.83 -1.44
C ARG A 68 21.70 -23.38 -0.01
N TRP A 69 20.80 -22.71 0.70
CA TRP A 69 21.06 -22.17 2.05
C TRP A 69 20.46 -23.04 3.18
N PHE A 70 19.40 -23.81 2.93
CA PHE A 70 18.88 -24.77 3.92
C PHE A 70 19.92 -25.83 4.35
N ASN A 71 20.89 -26.15 3.47
CA ASN A 71 22.01 -27.06 3.77
C ASN A 71 23.12 -26.42 4.64
N ALA A 72 22.97 -25.18 5.11
CA ALA A 72 23.94 -24.48 5.96
C ALA A 72 23.59 -24.53 7.47
N ILE A 73 22.43 -25.08 7.85
CA ILE A 73 22.05 -25.27 9.25
C ILE A 73 22.84 -26.47 9.82
N PRO A 74 23.63 -26.32 10.90
CA PRO A 74 24.38 -27.41 11.48
C PRO A 74 23.46 -28.36 12.26
N VAL A 75 22.92 -29.37 11.58
CA VAL A 75 22.14 -30.44 12.21
C VAL A 75 22.99 -31.11 13.30
N ARG A 76 22.47 -31.12 14.53
CA ARG A 76 23.15 -31.67 15.72
C ARG A 76 23.32 -33.18 15.55
N ARG A 77 24.52 -33.59 15.17
CA ARG A 77 24.92 -35.00 15.03
C ARG A 77 24.74 -35.71 16.37
N GLN A 78 23.79 -36.64 16.45
CA GLN A 78 23.75 -37.59 17.56
C GLN A 78 25.02 -38.45 17.52
N GLU A 79 25.58 -38.73 18.68
CA GLU A 79 26.74 -39.61 18.82
C GLU A 79 26.24 -41.04 19.04
N ASP A 80 26.60 -41.94 18.13
CA ASP A 80 26.20 -43.35 18.19
C ASP A 80 26.82 -44.03 19.41
N SER A 81 26.05 -44.83 20.15
CA SER A 81 26.57 -45.63 21.28
C SER A 81 25.83 -46.95 21.46
N SER A 82 26.50 -48.03 21.02
CA SER A 82 26.25 -49.46 21.30
C SER A 82 24.86 -50.05 20.96
N GLY A 83 24.80 -51.16 20.19
CA GLY A 83 23.53 -51.87 20.02
C GLY A 83 23.38 -53.02 19.00
N SER A 84 24.45 -53.59 18.42
CA SER A 84 24.35 -54.91 17.75
C SER A 84 24.54 -56.02 18.79
N SER A 85 23.91 -57.19 18.72
CA SER A 85 23.29 -57.87 17.56
C SER A 85 22.13 -58.80 17.97
N ASP A 86 21.23 -59.04 17.02
CA ASP A 86 20.60 -60.33 16.62
C ASP A 86 20.40 -61.45 17.67
N ASP A 87 19.15 -61.92 17.80
CA ASP A 87 18.77 -63.34 17.61
C ASP A 87 17.24 -63.49 17.44
N ASP A 88 16.83 -64.66 16.92
CA ASP A 88 15.55 -64.92 16.21
C ASP A 88 14.27 -65.21 17.06
N ASP A 89 13.17 -65.33 16.30
CA ASP A 89 12.02 -66.24 16.45
C ASP A 89 10.78 -65.88 17.31
N SER A 90 9.66 -65.78 16.59
CA SER A 90 8.40 -66.55 16.76
C SER A 90 7.89 -66.88 18.17
N ASP A 91 6.74 -66.30 18.54
CA ASP A 91 5.44 -66.88 18.17
C ASP A 91 4.29 -65.89 18.44
N GLY A 92 3.08 -66.19 17.97
CA GLY A 92 1.87 -65.45 18.31
C GLY A 92 0.81 -66.39 18.90
N ASP A 93 0.02 -65.90 19.85
CA ASP A 93 -1.17 -66.58 20.36
C ASP A 93 -2.26 -65.55 20.70
N ASP A 94 -3.51 -65.86 20.33
CA ASP A 94 -4.68 -65.06 20.64
C ASP A 94 -5.15 -65.29 22.09
N VAL A 95 -5.35 -64.23 22.86
CA VAL A 95 -6.19 -64.26 24.07
C VAL A 95 -7.09 -63.03 24.10
N GLU A 96 -8.36 -63.21 23.75
CA GLU A 96 -9.42 -62.32 24.23
C GLU A 96 -9.62 -62.56 25.73
N ASP A 97 -9.75 -61.50 26.53
CA ASP A 97 -10.55 -61.59 27.75
C ASP A 97 -11.17 -60.22 28.12
N SER A 98 -12.26 -60.26 28.89
CA SER A 98 -13.15 -59.11 29.13
C SER A 98 -13.18 -58.67 30.60
N ASP A 99 -14.05 -57.68 30.89
CA ASP A 99 -14.43 -57.18 32.22
C ASP A 99 -13.36 -56.36 33.00
N GLY A 100 -13.75 -55.43 33.88
CA GLY A 100 -15.09 -54.89 34.09
C GLY A 100 -15.24 -54.10 35.40
N GLY A 101 -15.82 -52.89 35.31
CA GLY A 101 -16.15 -52.05 36.48
C GLY A 101 -14.94 -51.44 37.22
N SER A 102 -15.12 -50.72 38.33
CA SER A 102 -16.31 -50.00 38.85
C SER A 102 -15.91 -49.13 40.05
N SER A 103 -16.41 -47.88 40.09
CA SER A 103 -16.55 -47.01 41.28
C SER A 103 -15.26 -46.75 42.11
N ASP A 104 -15.14 -45.90 43.15
CA ASP A 104 -15.92 -44.84 43.83
C ASP A 104 -14.93 -43.64 44.05
N GLY A 105 -15.25 -42.45 44.60
CA GLY A 105 -16.50 -41.93 45.15
C GLY A 105 -16.35 -41.19 46.51
N GLU A 106 -15.36 -40.32 46.71
CA GLU A 106 -15.17 -39.43 47.89
C GLU A 106 -14.43 -38.14 47.43
N SER A 107 -14.77 -36.87 47.72
CA SER A 107 -15.83 -36.21 48.53
C SER A 107 -15.65 -36.12 50.05
N VAL A 108 -14.79 -35.21 50.53
CA VAL A 108 -14.93 -34.56 51.86
C VAL A 108 -14.44 -33.10 51.82
N ASP A 109 -15.06 -32.22 52.60
CA ASP A 109 -14.87 -30.76 52.63
C ASP A 109 -13.94 -30.24 53.76
N GLY A 110 -13.70 -28.93 53.79
CA GLY A 110 -13.09 -28.17 54.91
C GLY A 110 -11.93 -27.28 54.45
N GLU A 111 -11.94 -25.94 54.50
CA GLU A 111 -12.33 -24.98 55.56
C GLU A 111 -11.46 -25.06 56.85
N SER A 112 -10.95 -23.96 57.43
CA SER A 112 -10.93 -22.54 56.99
C SER A 112 -9.98 -21.68 57.86
N ASN A 113 -9.34 -20.68 57.25
CA ASN A 113 -8.95 -19.36 57.78
C ASN A 113 -8.01 -19.16 58.99
N ASN A 114 -7.44 -17.93 58.98
CA ASN A 114 -6.72 -17.19 60.04
C ASN A 114 -5.29 -17.66 60.39
N GLY A 115 -4.31 -16.78 60.61
CA GLY A 115 -4.29 -15.31 60.46
C GLY A 115 -3.65 -14.59 61.66
N GLU A 116 -2.90 -13.53 61.38
CA GLU A 116 -2.28 -12.60 62.37
C GLU A 116 -1.18 -13.25 63.28
N SER A 117 -0.18 -12.53 63.80
CA SER A 117 0.18 -11.11 63.63
C SER A 117 1.71 -10.89 63.72
N SER A 118 2.13 -9.63 63.75
CA SER A 118 3.52 -9.18 63.80
C SER A 118 4.19 -9.29 65.18
N ASP A 119 5.41 -8.71 65.25
CA ASP A 119 6.18 -8.27 66.43
C ASP A 119 7.38 -9.17 66.79
N GLY A 120 8.55 -8.63 67.17
CA GLY A 120 8.95 -7.22 67.22
C GLY A 120 10.01 -6.98 68.30
N GLU A 121 11.11 -6.30 67.93
CA GLU A 121 12.11 -5.67 68.81
C GLU A 121 12.87 -6.60 69.81
N SER A 122 14.18 -6.82 69.64
CA SER A 122 15.30 -5.95 70.07
C SER A 122 15.49 -5.88 71.61
N SER A 123 16.73 -6.05 72.07
CA SER A 123 17.08 -5.95 73.48
C SER A 123 18.47 -5.34 73.64
N ASP A 124 18.53 -4.11 74.19
CA ASP A 124 19.77 -3.42 74.49
C ASP A 124 19.70 -2.82 75.92
N GLN A 125 20.79 -2.99 76.67
CA GLN A 125 21.26 -2.12 77.77
C GLN A 125 20.39 -1.83 79.04
N ASP A 126 20.92 -2.32 80.17
CA ASP A 126 21.41 -1.52 81.35
C ASP A 126 20.62 -1.40 82.70
N SER A 127 21.43 -1.48 83.77
CA SER A 127 21.41 -0.72 85.04
C SER A 127 20.32 -0.83 86.13
N ARG A 128 20.81 -1.24 87.33
CA ARG A 128 20.61 -0.61 88.68
C ARG A 128 19.26 -0.82 89.40
N SER A 129 19.13 -0.76 90.74
CA SER A 129 20.10 -0.76 91.88
C SER A 129 19.35 -0.89 93.24
N ASP A 130 20.08 -1.18 94.33
CA ASP A 130 19.71 -0.91 95.76
C ASP A 130 18.54 -1.72 96.39
N ARG A 131 18.37 -1.91 97.71
CA ARG A 131 19.17 -1.81 98.98
C ARG A 131 18.37 -2.54 100.10
N SER A 132 18.81 -2.87 101.34
CA SER A 132 20.07 -2.78 102.13
C SER A 132 20.23 -4.15 102.89
N SER A 133 20.52 -4.41 104.18
CA SER A 133 20.82 -3.63 105.42
C SER A 133 21.45 -4.55 106.50
N GLY A 134 22.27 -4.01 107.42
CA GLY A 134 22.79 -4.71 108.62
C GLY A 134 24.00 -5.63 108.32
N GLU A 135 25.25 -5.36 108.67
CA GLU A 135 25.85 -4.78 109.90
C GLU A 135 25.61 -5.65 111.15
N ASP A 136 26.67 -6.32 111.62
CA ASP A 136 27.37 -5.83 112.80
C ASP A 136 28.82 -6.41 112.90
N SER A 137 29.68 -5.72 113.66
CA SER A 137 31.10 -6.09 113.87
C SER A 137 31.30 -6.87 115.19
N ASP A 138 32.42 -7.57 115.37
CA ASP A 138 33.56 -7.03 116.14
C ASP A 138 34.79 -7.96 116.11
N GLY A 139 35.95 -7.46 116.53
CA GLY A 139 37.16 -8.24 116.77
C GLY A 139 37.85 -7.82 118.07
N SER A 140 38.07 -8.78 118.98
CA SER A 140 38.70 -8.52 120.29
C SER A 140 39.88 -9.44 120.57
N GLU A 141 40.98 -8.87 121.08
CA GLU A 141 42.18 -9.59 121.46
C GLU A 141 42.06 -10.36 122.79
N HIS A 142 43.09 -11.16 123.10
CA HIS A 142 43.63 -11.41 124.44
C HIS A 142 42.68 -11.94 125.55
N THR A 143 42.89 -13.20 125.97
CA THR A 143 43.77 -13.49 127.14
C THR A 143 43.92 -14.99 127.37
N PHE A 144 45.15 -15.45 127.59
CA PHE A 144 45.41 -16.80 128.09
C PHE A 144 45.39 -16.76 129.62
N ARG A 145 44.23 -16.99 130.24
CA ARG A 145 44.11 -17.22 131.68
C ARG A 145 43.86 -18.69 131.97
N THR A 146 44.74 -19.28 132.76
CA THR A 146 44.53 -20.59 133.36
C THR A 146 43.48 -20.47 134.46
N ASP A 147 42.34 -21.14 134.29
CA ASP A 147 41.43 -21.38 135.41
C ASP A 147 40.95 -22.83 135.41
N ARG A 148 40.97 -23.46 136.60
CA ARG A 148 40.52 -24.85 136.78
C ARG A 148 39.05 -24.81 137.16
N SER A 149 38.18 -25.22 136.24
CA SER A 149 36.76 -25.43 136.51
C SER A 149 36.36 -26.86 136.15
N ASP A 150 36.28 -27.72 137.17
CA ASP A 150 35.76 -29.07 137.02
C ASP A 150 34.31 -29.02 136.53
N SER A 151 34.10 -29.43 135.28
CA SER A 151 32.74 -29.60 134.75
C SER A 151 32.08 -30.76 135.49
N PRO A 152 30.92 -30.55 136.15
CA PRO A 152 30.23 -31.64 136.85
C PRO A 152 29.91 -32.80 135.89
N PRO A 153 30.03 -34.06 136.32
CA PRO A 153 29.77 -35.20 135.45
C PRO A 153 28.31 -35.17 134.98
N LEU A 154 28.11 -34.90 133.68
CA LEU A 154 26.78 -34.80 133.09
C LEU A 154 26.02 -36.12 133.28
N PHE A 155 24.92 -36.06 134.04
CA PHE A 155 24.08 -37.23 134.30
C PHE A 155 23.69 -37.91 132.97
N PRO A 156 23.86 -39.24 132.80
CA PRO A 156 23.82 -39.90 131.48
C PRO A 156 22.58 -39.58 130.62
N ASN A 157 21.43 -39.36 131.25
CA ASN A 157 20.18 -39.01 130.58
C ASN A 157 20.22 -37.69 129.79
N GLN A 158 21.05 -36.72 130.18
CA GLN A 158 21.16 -35.43 129.47
C GLN A 158 22.04 -35.54 128.22
N VAL A 159 23.13 -36.31 128.29
CA VAL A 159 23.99 -36.63 127.14
C VAL A 159 23.18 -37.40 126.09
N ILE A 160 22.41 -38.41 126.50
CA ILE A 160 21.52 -39.19 125.63
C ILE A 160 20.46 -38.30 124.94
N ARG A 161 19.92 -37.29 125.63
CA ARG A 161 18.97 -36.33 125.02
C ARG A 161 19.64 -35.46 123.96
N SER A 162 20.84 -34.95 124.22
CA SER A 162 21.62 -34.15 123.26
C SER A 162 21.97 -34.96 122.00
N GLN A 163 22.52 -36.16 122.18
CA GLN A 163 22.84 -37.09 121.09
C GLN A 163 21.60 -37.41 120.24
N ARG A 164 20.43 -37.62 120.87
CA ARG A 164 19.17 -37.85 120.16
C ARG A 164 18.68 -36.65 119.35
N GLU A 165 19.05 -35.41 119.67
CA GLU A 165 18.68 -34.26 118.83
C GLU A 165 19.68 -34.01 117.70
N GLU A 166 20.99 -34.17 117.92
CA GLU A 166 21.96 -34.13 116.81
C GLU A 166 21.71 -35.28 115.81
N ILE A 167 21.28 -36.47 116.26
CA ILE A 167 20.82 -37.55 115.35
C ILE A 167 19.59 -37.10 114.53
N ARG A 168 18.59 -36.44 115.13
CA ARG A 168 17.44 -35.90 114.37
C ARG A 168 17.85 -34.79 113.39
N LYS A 169 18.80 -33.93 113.77
CA LYS A 169 19.32 -32.83 112.97
C LYS A 169 20.17 -33.35 111.79
N MET A 170 21.00 -34.36 112.01
CA MET A 170 21.70 -35.08 110.94
C MET A 170 20.70 -35.79 110.02
N LYS A 171 19.66 -36.44 110.57
CA LYS A 171 18.60 -37.02 109.74
C LYS A 171 17.90 -35.96 108.88
N ARG A 172 17.45 -34.84 109.46
CA ARG A 172 16.80 -33.74 108.71
C ARG A 172 17.71 -33.16 107.60
N ARG A 173 19.03 -33.12 107.81
CA ARG A 173 20.01 -32.72 106.80
C ARG A 173 20.14 -33.76 105.68
N LEU A 174 20.20 -35.05 106.03
CA LEU A 174 20.25 -36.16 105.09
C LEU A 174 18.96 -36.26 104.25
N ASP A 175 17.79 -36.13 104.91
CA ASP A 175 16.46 -36.05 104.28
C ASP A 175 16.28 -34.76 103.43
N SER A 176 17.17 -33.75 103.55
CA SER A 176 17.24 -32.62 102.61
C SER A 176 18.12 -32.99 101.43
N ALA A 177 19.37 -33.38 101.68
CA ALA A 177 20.35 -33.73 100.66
C ALA A 177 19.84 -34.81 99.67
N TYR A 178 19.04 -35.77 100.13
CA TYR A 178 18.40 -36.74 99.24
C TYR A 178 17.39 -36.10 98.27
N ARG A 179 16.62 -35.10 98.70
CA ARG A 179 15.68 -34.37 97.84
C ARG A 179 16.41 -33.40 96.91
N ASP A 180 17.46 -32.74 97.40
CA ASP A 180 18.32 -31.86 96.59
C ASP A 180 18.98 -32.67 95.43
N VAL A 181 19.32 -33.94 95.67
CA VAL A 181 19.80 -34.90 94.64
C VAL A 181 18.67 -35.38 93.71
N GLU A 182 17.49 -35.73 94.24
CA GLU A 182 16.33 -36.16 93.44
C GLU A 182 15.85 -35.07 92.48
N GLU A 183 15.83 -33.81 92.94
CA GLU A 183 15.54 -32.63 92.12
C GLU A 183 16.62 -32.41 91.04
N SER A 184 17.90 -32.55 91.40
CA SER A 184 19.01 -32.46 90.44
C SER A 184 18.95 -33.56 89.36
N GLU A 185 18.61 -34.81 89.71
CA GLU A 185 18.40 -35.89 88.74
C GLU A 185 17.19 -35.64 87.82
N TYR A 186 16.12 -35.01 88.32
CA TYR A 186 14.97 -34.62 87.51
C TYR A 186 15.35 -33.56 86.47
N TYR A 187 16.03 -32.47 86.87
CA TYR A 187 16.48 -31.44 85.94
C TYR A 187 17.48 -31.99 84.92
N TYR A 188 18.49 -32.75 85.36
CA TYR A 188 19.47 -33.39 84.46
C TYR A 188 18.80 -34.30 83.41
N ARG A 189 17.77 -35.06 83.80
CA ARG A 189 17.01 -35.91 82.88
C ARG A 189 16.25 -35.07 81.84
N ARG A 190 15.56 -34.03 82.28
CA ARG A 190 14.79 -33.13 81.40
C ARG A 190 15.69 -32.37 80.43
N GLU A 191 16.84 -31.88 80.87
CA GLU A 191 17.84 -31.25 80.00
C GLU A 191 18.41 -32.22 78.98
N LYS A 192 18.70 -33.47 79.39
CA LYS A 192 19.17 -34.53 78.49
C LYS A 192 18.12 -34.91 77.44
N GLU A 193 16.84 -35.00 77.81
CA GLU A 193 15.73 -35.25 76.88
C GLU A 193 15.58 -34.08 75.88
N ALA A 194 15.55 -32.84 76.37
CA ALA A 194 15.48 -31.65 75.52
C ALA A 194 16.69 -31.53 74.56
N LYS A 195 17.89 -31.91 75.01
CA LYS A 195 19.09 -31.98 74.17
C LYS A 195 18.94 -32.99 73.03
N ILE A 196 18.41 -34.18 73.30
CA ILE A 196 18.16 -35.22 72.29
C ILE A 196 17.15 -34.74 71.24
N ASP A 197 16.09 -34.04 71.65
CA ASP A 197 15.09 -33.51 70.72
C ASP A 197 15.57 -32.31 69.90
N LEU A 198 16.49 -31.50 70.45
CA LEU A 198 17.22 -30.49 69.67
C LEU A 198 18.19 -31.13 68.68
N GLU A 199 18.94 -32.16 69.06
CA GLU A 199 19.84 -32.91 68.17
C GLU A 199 19.05 -33.53 66.99
N ARG A 200 17.91 -34.18 67.27
CA ARG A 200 16.97 -34.67 66.24
C ARG A 200 16.39 -33.56 65.35
N LYS A 201 16.23 -32.33 65.87
CA LYS A 201 15.74 -31.19 65.08
C LYS A 201 16.83 -30.66 64.15
N VAL A 202 18.08 -30.60 64.62
CA VAL A 202 19.24 -30.23 63.80
C VAL A 202 19.42 -31.24 62.67
N GLU A 203 19.44 -32.55 62.96
CA GLU A 203 19.58 -33.62 61.97
C GLU A 203 18.51 -33.53 60.85
N ARG A 204 17.25 -33.24 61.20
CA ARG A 204 16.19 -33.02 60.20
C ARG A 204 16.42 -31.78 59.35
N LEU A 205 16.81 -30.66 59.96
CA LEU A 205 17.07 -29.40 59.25
C LEU A 205 18.33 -29.48 58.36
N GLU A 206 19.34 -30.25 58.76
CA GLU A 206 20.54 -30.51 57.95
C GLU A 206 20.21 -31.37 56.74
N LYS A 207 19.34 -32.38 56.89
CA LYS A 207 18.83 -33.18 55.76
C LYS A 207 17.97 -32.33 54.81
N GLU A 208 17.00 -31.59 55.35
CA GLU A 208 16.14 -30.68 54.59
C GLU A 208 16.95 -29.61 53.83
N LYS A 209 17.98 -29.04 54.47
CA LYS A 209 18.93 -28.14 53.82
C LYS A 209 19.66 -28.81 52.65
N TYR A 210 20.16 -30.03 52.84
CA TYR A 210 20.88 -30.77 51.79
C TYR A 210 19.98 -31.11 50.59
N GLU A 211 18.72 -31.47 50.84
CA GLU A 211 17.72 -31.71 49.78
C GLU A 211 17.43 -30.42 49.00
N ASN A 212 17.24 -29.28 49.69
CA ASN A 212 17.11 -27.98 49.02
C ASN A 212 18.39 -27.55 48.26
N GLU A 213 19.59 -27.87 48.75
CA GLU A 213 20.85 -27.59 48.04
C GLU A 213 21.00 -28.39 46.74
N LEU A 214 20.47 -29.62 46.70
CA LEU A 214 20.40 -30.44 45.48
C LEU A 214 19.38 -29.86 44.47
N ASP A 215 18.16 -29.55 44.92
CA ASP A 215 17.10 -29.01 44.06
C ASP A 215 17.52 -27.67 43.43
N LEU A 216 18.12 -26.76 44.23
CA LEU A 216 18.68 -25.50 43.72
C LEU A 216 19.79 -25.74 42.69
N SER A 217 20.62 -26.78 42.85
CA SER A 217 21.65 -27.12 41.86
C SER A 217 21.07 -27.71 40.57
N SER A 218 19.90 -28.36 40.61
CA SER A 218 19.19 -28.78 39.40
C SER A 218 18.60 -27.57 38.68
N MET A 219 17.89 -26.70 39.41
CA MET A 219 17.29 -25.48 38.85
C MET A 219 18.32 -24.53 38.23
N ASP A 220 19.51 -24.41 38.82
CA ASP A 220 20.63 -23.64 38.27
C ASP A 220 21.19 -24.25 36.96
N TYR A 221 21.19 -25.57 36.82
CA TYR A 221 21.54 -26.24 35.57
C TYR A 221 20.47 -26.00 34.49
N ASP A 222 19.20 -26.23 34.81
CA ASP A 222 18.08 -26.05 33.89
C ASP A 222 17.98 -24.60 33.41
N LEU A 223 18.21 -23.62 34.29
CA LEU A 223 18.29 -22.20 33.96
C LEU A 223 19.42 -21.92 32.96
N LYS A 224 20.62 -22.47 33.18
CA LYS A 224 21.78 -22.27 32.27
C LYS A 224 21.56 -22.89 30.89
N MET A 225 20.85 -24.01 30.82
CA MET A 225 20.44 -24.64 29.56
C MET A 225 19.38 -23.78 28.86
N ALA A 226 18.32 -23.36 29.56
CA ALA A 226 17.30 -22.47 29.01
C ALA A 226 17.87 -21.12 28.54
N GLU A 227 18.84 -20.54 29.25
CA GLU A 227 19.57 -19.36 28.77
C GLU A 227 20.38 -19.63 27.50
N ALA A 228 21.00 -20.81 27.36
CA ALA A 228 21.78 -21.17 26.18
C ALA A 228 20.89 -21.31 24.94
N ASP A 229 19.74 -21.97 25.09
CA ASP A 229 18.75 -22.11 24.03
C ASP A 229 18.13 -20.76 23.66
N ASN A 230 17.81 -19.90 24.64
CA ASN A 230 17.36 -18.53 24.37
C ASN A 230 18.42 -17.71 23.61
N ARG A 231 19.71 -17.79 23.97
CA ARG A 231 20.80 -17.12 23.24
C ARG A 231 20.91 -17.60 21.79
N PHE A 232 20.75 -18.91 21.55
CA PHE A 232 20.73 -19.47 20.21
C PHE A 232 19.53 -18.94 19.40
N LEU A 233 18.33 -19.00 19.98
CA LEU A 233 17.10 -18.51 19.35
C LEU A 233 17.15 -17.01 19.04
N THR A 234 17.75 -16.17 19.90
CA THR A 234 17.93 -14.74 19.59
C THR A 234 18.82 -14.53 18.35
N TYR A 235 19.91 -15.27 18.22
CA TYR A 235 20.80 -15.19 17.06
C TYR A 235 20.12 -15.67 15.76
N GLU A 236 19.35 -16.75 15.83
CA GLU A 236 18.58 -17.24 14.68
C GLU A 236 17.50 -16.23 14.23
N ASN A 237 16.79 -15.60 15.17
CA ASN A 237 15.82 -14.55 14.87
C ASN A 237 16.47 -13.29 14.25
N GLU A 238 17.65 -12.88 14.74
CA GLU A 238 18.43 -11.78 14.12
C GLU A 238 18.81 -12.11 12.67
N MET A 239 19.35 -13.30 12.42
CA MET A 239 19.71 -13.78 11.07
C MET A 239 18.49 -13.84 10.13
N LEU A 240 17.34 -14.31 10.61
CA LEU A 240 16.09 -14.34 9.84
C LEU A 240 15.55 -12.93 9.56
N SER A 241 15.70 -11.99 10.49
CA SER A 241 15.35 -10.57 10.31
C SER A 241 16.21 -9.93 9.21
N ASP A 242 17.53 -10.12 9.24
CA ASP A 242 18.45 -9.60 8.22
C ASP A 242 18.14 -10.16 6.82
N LEU A 243 17.91 -11.48 6.71
CA LEU A 243 17.51 -12.12 5.45
C LEU A 243 16.18 -11.58 4.93
N THR A 244 15.20 -11.36 5.83
CA THR A 244 13.90 -10.78 5.51
C THR A 244 14.03 -9.34 5.01
N GLN A 245 14.88 -8.52 5.63
CA GLN A 245 15.16 -7.15 5.19
C GLN A 245 15.82 -7.12 3.81
N GLN A 246 16.80 -8.02 3.55
CA GLN A 246 17.43 -8.17 2.24
C GLN A 246 16.43 -8.59 1.16
N TYR A 247 15.52 -9.52 1.47
CA TYR A 247 14.46 -9.95 0.56
C TYR A 247 13.53 -8.79 0.17
N PHE A 248 13.03 -8.02 1.15
CA PHE A 248 12.17 -6.88 0.88
C PHE A 248 12.87 -5.78 0.09
N HIS A 249 14.13 -5.46 0.42
CA HIS A 249 14.91 -4.47 -0.34
C HIS A 249 15.13 -4.90 -1.81
N SER A 250 15.43 -6.18 -2.04
CA SER A 250 15.53 -6.75 -3.39
C SER A 250 14.20 -6.66 -4.15
N LYS A 251 13.08 -6.96 -3.49
CA LYS A 251 11.73 -6.85 -4.09
C LYS A 251 11.34 -5.41 -4.39
N GLU A 252 11.70 -4.45 -3.55
CA GLU A 252 11.51 -3.02 -3.86
C GLU A 252 12.24 -2.61 -5.15
N GLU A 253 13.51 -2.99 -5.34
CA GLU A 253 14.25 -2.65 -6.56
C GLU A 253 13.69 -3.36 -7.80
N GLN A 254 13.20 -4.61 -7.67
CA GLN A 254 12.45 -5.28 -8.74
C GLN A 254 11.17 -4.50 -9.13
N ILE A 255 10.42 -3.98 -8.15
CA ILE A 255 9.23 -3.15 -8.40
C ILE A 255 9.62 -1.81 -9.06
N LYS A 256 10.64 -1.11 -8.52
CA LYS A 256 11.15 0.15 -9.07
C LYS A 256 11.63 -0.02 -10.51
N TYR A 257 12.29 -1.13 -10.84
CA TYR A 257 12.69 -1.49 -12.20
C TYR A 257 11.46 -1.74 -13.10
N LYS A 258 10.53 -2.60 -12.68
CA LYS A 258 9.31 -2.93 -13.43
C LYS A 258 8.48 -1.68 -13.74
N ASP A 259 8.39 -0.74 -12.80
CA ASP A 259 7.67 0.51 -12.99
C ASP A 259 8.42 1.57 -13.82
N ARG A 260 9.76 1.53 -13.88
CA ARG A 260 10.54 2.30 -14.87
C ARG A 260 10.27 1.76 -16.28
N ALA A 261 10.31 0.43 -16.46
CA ALA A 261 10.00 -0.22 -17.74
C ALA A 261 8.57 0.06 -18.21
N LYS A 262 7.54 -0.11 -17.35
CA LYS A 262 6.14 0.27 -17.65
C LYS A 262 6.01 1.73 -18.10
N ARG A 263 6.71 2.67 -17.44
CA ARG A 263 6.68 4.10 -17.80
C ARG A 263 7.30 4.36 -19.18
N GLN A 264 8.42 3.71 -19.49
CA GLN A 264 9.04 3.79 -20.83
C GLN A 264 8.12 3.18 -21.91
N LEU A 265 7.52 2.02 -21.65
CA LEU A 265 6.57 1.36 -22.56
C LEU A 265 5.33 2.23 -22.82
N ARG A 266 4.75 2.86 -21.79
CA ARG A 266 3.65 3.83 -21.94
C ARG A 266 4.05 5.01 -22.83
N LYS A 267 5.26 5.57 -22.64
CA LYS A 267 5.77 6.67 -23.49
C LYS A 267 5.92 6.23 -24.94
N ARG A 268 6.55 5.08 -25.21
CA ARG A 268 6.71 4.55 -26.58
C ARG A 268 5.36 4.19 -27.22
N LYS A 269 4.41 3.60 -26.48
CA LYS A 269 3.04 3.33 -26.99
C LYS A 269 2.30 4.61 -27.37
N GLN A 270 2.58 5.74 -26.71
CA GLN A 270 2.04 7.05 -27.13
C GLN A 270 2.77 7.60 -28.36
N GLU A 271 4.10 7.63 -28.37
CA GLU A 271 4.90 8.07 -29.54
C GLU A 271 4.51 7.30 -30.82
N CYS A 272 4.24 5.99 -30.72
CA CYS A 272 3.75 5.19 -31.85
C CYS A 272 2.31 5.55 -32.29
N LYS A 273 1.43 6.04 -31.40
CA LYS A 273 0.11 6.57 -31.78
C LYS A 273 0.27 7.91 -32.49
N ASP A 274 1.10 8.79 -31.95
CA ASP A 274 1.32 10.14 -32.48
C ASP A 274 1.92 10.06 -33.90
N LEU A 275 2.97 9.26 -34.09
CA LEU A 275 3.56 8.98 -35.41
C LEU A 275 2.56 8.33 -36.39
N LYS A 276 1.69 7.42 -35.93
CA LYS A 276 0.65 6.82 -36.77
C LYS A 276 -0.38 7.86 -37.23
N MET A 277 -0.71 8.83 -36.38
CA MET A 277 -1.57 9.97 -36.73
C MET A 277 -0.88 10.91 -37.75
N GLU A 278 0.40 11.25 -37.54
CA GLU A 278 1.18 12.05 -38.50
C GLU A 278 1.27 11.38 -39.88
N MET A 279 1.57 10.07 -39.92
CA MET A 279 1.57 9.29 -41.17
C MET A 279 0.23 9.33 -41.90
N SER A 280 -0.89 9.26 -41.16
CA SER A 280 -2.23 9.39 -41.76
C SER A 280 -2.49 10.80 -42.32
N GLN A 281 -2.02 11.85 -41.65
CA GLN A 281 -2.16 13.22 -42.15
C GLN A 281 -1.33 13.45 -43.43
N ILE A 282 -0.11 12.89 -43.49
CA ILE A 282 0.76 12.95 -44.67
C ILE A 282 0.13 12.21 -45.85
N ALA A 283 -0.41 11.01 -45.63
CA ALA A 283 -1.08 10.22 -46.66
C ALA A 283 -2.27 10.97 -47.29
N ASN A 284 -3.12 11.59 -46.46
CA ASN A 284 -4.26 12.40 -46.91
C ASN A 284 -3.78 13.64 -47.70
N ALA A 285 -2.67 14.27 -47.28
CA ALA A 285 -2.08 15.40 -47.98
C ALA A 285 -1.48 15.01 -49.36
N ASP A 286 -0.93 13.80 -49.49
CA ASP A 286 -0.48 13.27 -50.79
C ASP A 286 -1.65 12.96 -51.73
N GLU A 287 -2.77 12.43 -51.23
CA GLU A 287 -3.97 12.23 -52.04
C GLU A 287 -4.52 13.56 -52.59
N TYR A 288 -4.57 14.59 -51.76
CA TYR A 288 -4.96 15.94 -52.18
C TYR A 288 -3.97 16.55 -53.21
N ARG A 289 -2.65 16.34 -53.03
CA ARG A 289 -1.63 16.74 -54.02
C ARG A 289 -1.85 16.07 -55.38
N ARG A 290 -2.02 14.74 -55.42
CA ARG A 290 -2.28 13.99 -56.66
C ARG A 290 -3.54 14.47 -57.37
N THR A 291 -4.59 14.82 -56.63
CA THR A 291 -5.83 15.36 -57.17
C THR A 291 -5.61 16.71 -57.88
N ILE A 292 -4.85 17.63 -57.25
CA ILE A 292 -4.48 18.92 -57.86
C ILE A 292 -3.60 18.73 -59.10
N GLU A 293 -2.65 17.80 -59.06
CA GLU A 293 -1.76 17.50 -60.19
C GLU A 293 -2.51 16.91 -61.39
N LEU A 294 -3.54 16.09 -61.14
CA LEU A 294 -4.43 15.58 -62.17
C LEU A 294 -5.25 16.71 -62.83
N GLU A 295 -5.80 17.64 -62.05
CA GLU A 295 -6.54 18.80 -62.59
C GLU A 295 -5.65 19.78 -63.35
N ARG A 296 -4.41 20.03 -62.88
CA ARG A 296 -3.41 20.79 -63.63
C ARG A 296 -3.10 20.11 -64.97
N SER A 297 -2.86 18.81 -64.95
CA SER A 297 -2.61 18.02 -66.16
C SER A 297 -3.79 18.06 -67.14
N ARG A 298 -5.04 18.08 -66.65
CA ARG A 298 -6.24 18.28 -67.48
C ARG A 298 -6.23 19.68 -68.11
N ALA A 299 -6.00 20.73 -67.32
CA ALA A 299 -5.96 22.11 -67.80
C ALA A 299 -4.85 22.35 -68.84
N ASP A 300 -3.65 21.80 -68.64
CA ASP A 300 -2.53 21.92 -69.58
C ASP A 300 -2.82 21.23 -70.92
N ASN A 301 -3.43 20.03 -70.88
CA ASN A 301 -3.91 19.35 -72.08
C ASN A 301 -4.97 20.16 -72.83
N TYR A 302 -5.91 20.81 -72.13
CA TYR A 302 -6.88 21.73 -72.74
C TYR A 302 -6.20 22.97 -73.36
N GLN A 303 -5.18 23.55 -72.70
CA GLN A 303 -4.42 24.66 -73.27
C GLN A 303 -3.68 24.27 -74.55
N ILE A 304 -3.04 23.09 -74.57
CA ILE A 304 -2.36 22.53 -75.75
C ILE A 304 -3.37 22.32 -76.89
N LEU A 305 -4.54 21.73 -76.58
CA LEU A 305 -5.62 21.54 -77.56
C LEU A 305 -6.11 22.88 -78.15
N MET A 306 -6.42 23.87 -77.31
CA MET A 306 -6.87 25.19 -77.76
C MET A 306 -5.81 25.92 -78.59
N ARG A 307 -4.52 25.80 -78.22
CA ARG A 307 -3.39 26.37 -78.98
C ARG A 307 -3.26 25.72 -80.36
N ASN A 308 -3.43 24.40 -80.44
CA ASN A 308 -3.42 23.66 -81.71
C ASN A 308 -4.63 23.99 -82.59
N ILE A 309 -5.82 24.18 -82.01
CA ILE A 309 -7.02 24.64 -82.74
C ILE A 309 -6.79 26.06 -83.30
N HIS A 310 -6.26 26.97 -82.49
CA HIS A 310 -5.99 28.35 -82.92
C HIS A 310 -4.94 28.39 -84.06
N ALA A 311 -3.89 27.58 -83.98
CA ALA A 311 -2.89 27.46 -85.04
C ALA A 311 -3.49 26.92 -86.37
N ARG A 312 -4.45 26.00 -86.33
CA ARG A 312 -5.17 25.55 -87.54
C ARG A 312 -5.94 26.68 -88.20
N TYR A 313 -6.75 27.42 -87.44
CA TYR A 313 -7.50 28.57 -87.97
C TYR A 313 -6.59 29.68 -88.51
N GLN A 314 -5.43 29.92 -87.91
CA GLN A 314 -4.44 30.87 -88.45
C GLN A 314 -3.86 30.41 -89.79
N ASN A 315 -3.57 29.11 -89.95
CA ASN A 315 -3.05 28.55 -91.20
C ASN A 315 -4.13 28.51 -92.31
N GLU A 316 -5.37 28.17 -91.96
CA GLU A 316 -6.53 28.21 -92.88
C GLU A 316 -6.81 29.65 -93.34
N GLY A 317 -6.71 30.62 -92.43
CA GLY A 317 -6.82 32.05 -92.72
C GLY A 317 -5.73 32.63 -93.64
N GLN A 318 -4.65 31.89 -93.90
CA GLN A 318 -3.61 32.28 -94.86
C GLN A 318 -3.80 31.67 -96.27
N GLN A 319 -4.82 30.83 -96.49
CA GLN A 319 -5.06 30.16 -97.79
C GLN A 319 -6.29 30.67 -98.55
N GLN A 320 -6.99 31.70 -98.07
CA GLN A 320 -8.19 32.26 -98.72
C GLN A 320 -8.06 33.74 -99.12
N SER A 321 -7.02 34.07 -99.89
CA SER A 321 -6.93 35.35 -100.59
C SER A 321 -7.61 35.29 -101.97
N GLY A 322 -8.92 35.57 -101.99
CA GLY A 322 -9.68 35.91 -103.19
C GLY A 322 -10.57 34.81 -103.78
N GLN A 323 -11.89 35.03 -103.70
CA GLN A 323 -12.84 34.74 -104.77
C GLN A 323 -14.10 35.61 -104.62
N ASP A 324 -14.73 35.93 -105.76
CA ASP A 324 -15.68 37.05 -105.88
C ASP A 324 -17.11 36.75 -105.39
N THR A 325 -17.88 37.81 -105.13
CA THR A 325 -19.32 37.75 -104.78
C THR A 325 -20.19 38.35 -105.90
N PRO A 326 -20.56 37.58 -106.94
CA PRO A 326 -21.14 38.12 -108.18
C PRO A 326 -22.65 38.42 -108.15
N LEU A 327 -23.32 38.36 -106.98
CA LEU A 327 -24.79 38.39 -106.89
C LEU A 327 -25.40 39.81 -106.74
N LEU A 328 -24.64 40.82 -106.31
CA LEU A 328 -25.18 42.13 -105.89
C LEU A 328 -25.65 43.05 -107.04
N ARG A 329 -25.44 42.67 -108.32
CA ARG A 329 -25.67 43.53 -109.50
C ARG A 329 -26.83 43.08 -110.40
N SER A 330 -27.76 42.29 -109.87
CA SER A 330 -28.98 41.86 -110.58
C SER A 330 -30.23 42.05 -109.73
N CYS A 331 -31.40 42.12 -110.37
CA CYS A 331 -32.67 42.23 -109.66
C CYS A 331 -33.18 40.84 -109.24
N GLU A 332 -33.27 40.59 -107.93
CA GLU A 332 -33.71 39.31 -107.35
C GLU A 332 -35.10 38.82 -107.81
N ILE A 333 -35.92 39.67 -108.44
CA ILE A 333 -37.26 39.32 -108.94
C ILE A 333 -37.22 38.73 -110.35
N CYS A 334 -36.37 39.25 -111.24
CA CYS A 334 -36.31 38.86 -112.66
C CYS A 334 -34.92 38.39 -113.12
N LEU A 335 -33.94 38.36 -112.19
CA LEU A 335 -32.53 37.98 -112.34
C LEU A 335 -31.75 38.73 -113.44
N GLN A 336 -32.33 39.79 -114.01
CA GLN A 336 -31.65 40.66 -114.98
C GLN A 336 -30.63 41.56 -114.28
N LYS A 337 -29.46 41.74 -114.91
CA LYS A 337 -28.43 42.69 -114.47
C LYS A 337 -28.96 44.14 -114.55
N TYR A 338 -28.56 44.97 -113.59
CA TYR A 338 -28.98 46.36 -113.53
C TYR A 338 -28.30 47.26 -114.58
N THR A 339 -29.03 48.24 -115.12
CA THR A 339 -28.56 49.20 -116.14
C THR A 339 -28.80 50.65 -115.72
N ASP A 340 -28.14 51.61 -116.37
CA ASP A 340 -28.32 53.06 -116.19
C ASP A 340 -29.61 53.58 -116.89
N VAL A 341 -29.95 52.99 -118.03
CA VAL A 341 -31.10 53.32 -118.89
C VAL A 341 -32.13 52.20 -119.02
N GLY A 342 -33.38 52.58 -119.31
CA GLY A 342 -34.45 51.65 -119.69
C GLY A 342 -35.09 50.85 -118.54
N ARG A 343 -35.55 49.64 -118.85
CA ARG A 343 -36.40 48.80 -117.97
C ARG A 343 -35.65 48.11 -116.83
N ALA A 344 -34.35 47.88 -116.98
CA ALA A 344 -33.50 47.25 -115.97
C ALA A 344 -32.86 48.26 -115.00
N VAL A 345 -33.33 49.52 -114.97
CA VAL A 345 -32.84 50.54 -114.03
C VAL A 345 -33.17 50.18 -112.59
N PRO A 346 -32.20 50.12 -111.65
CA PRO A 346 -32.47 49.88 -110.24
C PRO A 346 -33.17 51.08 -109.61
N ARG A 347 -34.28 50.83 -108.90
CA ARG A 347 -35.11 51.82 -108.17
C ARG A 347 -35.19 51.44 -106.69
N ILE A 348 -35.00 52.42 -105.81
CA ILE A 348 -35.02 52.24 -104.35
C ILE A 348 -36.45 52.42 -103.82
N LEU A 349 -36.94 51.43 -103.07
CA LEU A 349 -38.18 51.51 -102.31
C LEU A 349 -37.93 52.24 -100.97
N VAL A 350 -37.99 53.57 -101.01
CA VAL A 350 -37.45 54.48 -99.97
C VAL A 350 -37.94 54.24 -98.53
N LYS A 351 -39.10 53.59 -98.33
CA LYS A 351 -39.60 53.23 -96.99
C LYS A 351 -38.89 52.01 -96.38
N CYS A 352 -38.06 51.29 -97.15
CA CYS A 352 -37.43 50.03 -96.73
C CYS A 352 -36.04 49.74 -97.33
N GLY A 353 -35.46 50.66 -98.12
CA GLY A 353 -34.09 50.54 -98.70
C GLY A 353 -33.90 49.51 -99.81
N HIS A 354 -34.78 48.51 -99.94
CA HIS A 354 -34.69 47.46 -100.93
C HIS A 354 -34.72 48.03 -102.36
N THR A 355 -33.91 47.45 -103.25
CA THR A 355 -33.78 47.88 -104.65
C THR A 355 -34.37 46.84 -105.60
N VAL A 356 -35.14 47.29 -106.59
CA VAL A 356 -35.77 46.45 -107.62
C VAL A 356 -35.62 47.12 -108.98
N CYS A 357 -35.67 46.37 -110.09
CA CYS A 357 -35.60 47.00 -111.41
C CYS A 357 -36.90 47.75 -111.74
N HIS A 358 -36.81 48.76 -112.60
CA HIS A 358 -37.91 49.65 -112.95
C HIS A 358 -39.13 48.88 -113.47
N ALA A 359 -38.94 47.90 -114.36
CA ALA A 359 -40.03 47.07 -114.86
C ALA A 359 -40.68 46.17 -113.78
N CYS A 360 -39.93 45.72 -112.77
CA CYS A 360 -40.51 44.98 -111.64
C CYS A 360 -41.32 45.91 -110.72
N ALA A 361 -40.83 47.12 -110.43
CA ALA A 361 -41.61 48.12 -109.70
C ALA A 361 -42.87 48.57 -110.47
N GLU A 362 -42.80 48.67 -111.80
CA GLU A 362 -43.99 48.86 -112.64
C GLU A 362 -44.96 47.69 -112.55
N SER A 363 -44.46 46.44 -112.62
CA SER A 363 -45.29 45.23 -112.55
C SER A 363 -45.96 45.01 -111.19
N LEU A 364 -45.41 45.59 -110.11
CA LEU A 364 -45.98 45.56 -108.78
C LEU A 364 -47.11 46.61 -108.61
N ARG A 365 -47.04 47.76 -109.30
CA ARG A 365 -48.00 48.87 -109.15
C ARG A 365 -49.47 48.54 -109.50
N PRO A 366 -49.79 47.70 -110.51
CA PRO A 366 -51.18 47.28 -110.78
C PRO A 366 -51.91 46.61 -109.61
N ARG A 367 -51.19 46.15 -108.58
CA ARG A 367 -51.80 45.56 -107.38
C ARG A 367 -52.20 46.61 -106.33
N GLU A 368 -51.67 47.84 -106.40
CA GLU A 368 -51.85 48.89 -105.39
C GLU A 368 -51.92 50.28 -106.05
N PRO A 369 -53.08 50.95 -106.09
CA PRO A 369 -53.28 52.15 -106.93
C PRO A 369 -52.42 53.36 -106.53
N ASP A 370 -51.91 53.39 -105.30
CA ASP A 370 -51.20 54.53 -104.68
C ASP A 370 -49.71 54.27 -104.37
N GLY A 371 -49.17 53.11 -104.73
CA GLY A 371 -47.77 52.80 -104.40
C GLY A 371 -47.22 51.50 -104.98
N VAL A 372 -46.08 51.09 -104.44
CA VAL A 372 -45.41 49.82 -104.73
C VAL A 372 -44.98 49.18 -103.42
N ARG A 373 -45.58 48.05 -103.07
CA ARG A 373 -45.12 47.19 -101.98
C ARG A 373 -43.87 46.40 -102.33
N CYS A 374 -42.91 46.44 -101.43
CA CYS A 374 -41.69 45.65 -101.49
C CYS A 374 -42.01 44.14 -101.41
N PRO A 375 -41.55 43.29 -102.34
CA PRO A 375 -41.83 41.85 -102.27
C PRO A 375 -41.07 41.17 -101.12
N PHE A 376 -39.92 41.70 -100.71
CA PHE A 376 -39.05 41.11 -99.68
C PHE A 376 -39.57 41.33 -98.26
N CYS A 377 -39.92 42.58 -97.91
CA CYS A 377 -40.35 42.97 -96.56
C CYS A 377 -41.80 43.47 -96.44
N ARG A 378 -42.57 43.46 -97.55
CA ARG A 378 -44.00 43.86 -97.61
C ARG A 378 -44.32 45.30 -97.19
N THR A 379 -43.32 46.16 -97.01
CA THR A 379 -43.49 47.62 -96.79
C THR A 379 -44.02 48.30 -98.06
N LEU A 380 -45.08 49.10 -97.94
CA LEU A 380 -45.60 49.94 -99.01
C LEU A 380 -44.73 51.20 -99.18
N THR A 381 -44.28 51.49 -100.40
CA THR A 381 -43.70 52.78 -100.76
C THR A 381 -44.68 53.55 -101.64
N GLU A 382 -45.10 54.73 -101.17
CA GLU A 382 -45.98 55.64 -101.91
C GLU A 382 -45.30 56.16 -103.20
N VAL A 383 -46.08 56.34 -104.27
CA VAL A 383 -45.56 56.71 -105.59
C VAL A 383 -46.39 57.84 -106.19
N SER A 384 -45.75 58.83 -106.80
CA SER A 384 -46.46 60.04 -107.27
C SER A 384 -47.43 59.72 -108.41
N ARG A 385 -48.73 59.94 -108.21
CA ARG A 385 -49.79 59.71 -109.24
C ARG A 385 -49.51 60.41 -110.59
N ARG A 386 -48.68 61.45 -110.65
CA ARG A 386 -48.30 62.14 -111.91
C ARG A 386 -47.05 61.59 -112.61
N LYS A 387 -46.14 60.93 -111.89
CA LYS A 387 -44.85 60.42 -112.43
C LYS A 387 -44.70 58.90 -112.36
N GLY A 388 -45.59 58.21 -111.67
CA GLY A 388 -45.49 56.77 -111.46
C GLY A 388 -44.12 56.36 -110.88
N VAL A 389 -43.68 55.17 -111.25
CA VAL A 389 -42.44 54.55 -110.75
C VAL A 389 -41.19 55.39 -111.04
N GLU A 390 -41.26 56.35 -111.98
CA GLU A 390 -40.16 57.29 -112.21
C GLU A 390 -39.84 58.18 -111.01
N SER A 391 -40.78 58.38 -110.07
CA SER A 391 -40.54 59.15 -108.85
C SER A 391 -39.71 58.43 -107.79
N LEU A 392 -39.38 57.15 -107.98
CA LEU A 392 -38.47 56.42 -107.08
C LEU A 392 -37.00 56.72 -107.42
N PRO A 393 -36.12 56.98 -106.43
CA PRO A 393 -34.70 57.21 -106.67
C PRO A 393 -34.03 56.06 -107.43
N LYS A 394 -33.10 56.38 -108.35
CA LYS A 394 -32.25 55.37 -109.00
C LYS A 394 -31.11 54.95 -108.07
N ASN A 395 -30.79 53.65 -108.00
CA ASN A 395 -29.62 53.16 -107.26
C ASN A 395 -28.41 52.97 -108.18
N PHE A 396 -27.74 54.06 -108.55
CA PHE A 396 -26.60 54.01 -109.46
C PHE A 396 -25.42 53.16 -108.96
N ALA A 397 -25.30 52.89 -107.66
CA ALA A 397 -24.24 52.05 -107.10
C ALA A 397 -24.34 50.56 -107.50
N LEU A 398 -25.51 50.09 -107.96
CA LEU A 398 -25.70 48.73 -108.47
C LEU A 398 -25.57 48.63 -110.01
N VAL A 399 -25.42 49.76 -110.69
CA VAL A 399 -25.12 49.84 -112.13
C VAL A 399 -23.62 49.67 -112.34
N SER A 400 -23.23 49.20 -113.52
CA SER A 400 -21.83 48.93 -113.93
C SER A 400 -21.47 49.75 -115.15
#